data_AF-A0AAE1DG80-F1
#
_entry.id   AF-A0AAE1DG80-F1
#
_cell.length_a   1.000
_cell.length_b   1.000
_cell.length_c   1.000
_cell.angle_alpha   90.00
_cell.angle_beta   90.00
_cell.angle_gamma   90.00
#
_symmetry.space_group_name_H-M   'P 1'
#
loop_
_entity.id
_entity.type
_entity.pdbx_description
1 polymer ?
#
loop_
_entity_poly.entity_id
_entity_poly.type
_entity_poly.pdbx_seq_one_letter_code
_entity_poly.pdbx_strand_id
1 'polypeptide(L)'
;MKSVIAAVILLMACHARCDKVCQAPQSEAVYYWTGSNWDFYVINDYDQGLVLKVSGDDPNGDRWVLANVKTGVVYLNTPEGGCHYQQFLPEHIELFYQCLPENAELVRSGFLDFYYMPTNGAITFLAGMKALPDTDYYVRHFSRYQSDIVEESLTYSVLYKFSLGISDPTVLDKDLSVCVEGPLDENLYYVKDYVANKQ
;
A
#
# COMPACT_ATOMS: atom_id res chain seq x y z
N MET A 1 -14.78 -20.38 42.13
CA MET A 1 -13.91 -21.00 41.11
C MET A 1 -14.47 -20.95 39.69
N LYS A 2 -15.77 -21.21 39.43
CA LYS A 2 -16.32 -21.16 38.07
C LYS A 2 -16.37 -19.75 37.43
N SER A 3 -16.56 -18.68 38.22
CA SER A 3 -16.59 -17.30 37.70
C SER A 3 -15.23 -16.71 37.31
N VAL A 4 -14.12 -17.23 37.85
CA VAL A 4 -12.77 -16.71 37.55
C VAL A 4 -12.32 -17.18 36.16
N ILE A 5 -12.68 -18.40 35.76
CA ILE A 5 -12.34 -18.96 34.45
C ILE A 5 -13.08 -18.20 33.33
N ALA A 6 -14.35 -17.81 33.55
CA ALA A 6 -15.12 -17.02 32.59
C ALA A 6 -14.53 -15.61 32.38
N ALA A 7 -14.05 -14.95 33.45
CA ALA A 7 -13.40 -13.65 33.35
C ALA A 7 -12.06 -13.72 32.60
N VAL A 8 -11.28 -14.78 32.80
CA VAL A 8 -10.01 -15.01 32.09
C VAL A 8 -10.25 -15.30 30.61
N ILE A 9 -11.29 -16.08 30.25
CA ILE A 9 -11.66 -16.31 28.84
C ILE A 9 -12.18 -15.03 28.18
N LEU A 10 -12.97 -14.21 28.89
CA LEU A 10 -13.45 -12.92 28.38
C LEU A 10 -12.30 -11.92 28.20
N LEU A 11 -11.35 -11.88 29.15
CA LEU A 11 -10.14 -11.07 29.04
C LEU A 11 -9.25 -11.54 27.89
N MET A 12 -9.06 -12.85 27.69
CA MET A 12 -8.29 -13.37 26.54
C MET A 12 -8.99 -13.08 25.20
N ALA A 13 -10.32 -13.13 25.14
CA ALA A 13 -11.07 -12.73 23.94
C ALA A 13 -11.03 -11.22 23.66
N CYS A 14 -10.87 -10.38 24.70
CA CYS A 14 -10.68 -8.94 24.53
C CYS A 14 -9.24 -8.56 24.11
N HIS A 15 -8.22 -9.34 24.46
CA HIS A 15 -6.85 -9.10 24.00
C HIS A 15 -6.62 -9.58 22.55
N ALA A 16 -7.43 -10.50 22.03
CA ALA A 16 -7.40 -10.95 20.63
C ALA A 16 -7.93 -9.91 19.62
N ARG A 17 -8.18 -8.67 20.06
CA ARG A 17 -8.61 -7.55 19.19
C ARG A 17 -7.64 -6.38 19.17
N CYS A 18 -6.45 -6.55 19.75
CA CYS A 18 -5.34 -5.59 19.68
C CYS A 18 -4.24 -6.02 18.71
N ASP A 19 -4.49 -7.02 17.88
CA ASP A 19 -3.51 -7.44 16.87
C ASP A 19 -3.47 -6.35 15.79
N LYS A 20 -2.32 -5.69 15.67
CA LYS A 20 -2.07 -4.72 14.61
C LYS A 20 -2.31 -5.43 13.28
N VAL A 21 -3.17 -4.86 12.44
CA VAL A 21 -3.45 -5.40 11.10
C VAL A 21 -2.27 -5.06 10.21
N CYS A 22 -1.34 -6.01 10.09
CA CYS A 22 -0.07 -5.83 9.40
C CYS A 22 0.02 -6.72 8.16
N GLN A 23 0.66 -6.19 7.14
CA GLN A 23 1.10 -6.97 5.98
C GLN A 23 2.32 -7.82 6.34
N ALA A 24 2.56 -8.88 5.56
CA ALA A 24 3.76 -9.70 5.72
C ALA A 24 5.03 -8.84 5.49
N PRO A 25 6.13 -9.09 6.22
CA PRO A 25 7.37 -8.31 6.11
C PRO A 25 7.91 -8.28 4.69
N GLN A 26 7.78 -9.39 3.97
CA GLN A 26 8.18 -9.54 2.59
C GLN A 26 7.03 -10.14 1.77
N SER A 27 6.67 -9.49 0.68
CA SER A 27 5.62 -9.97 -0.23
C SER A 27 5.73 -9.36 -1.61
N GLU A 28 5.13 -10.07 -2.58
CA GLU A 28 4.88 -9.58 -3.93
C GLU A 28 3.37 -9.63 -4.22
N ALA A 29 2.89 -8.67 -4.99
CA ALA A 29 1.48 -8.54 -5.32
C ALA A 29 1.29 -7.95 -6.73
N VAL A 30 0.23 -8.37 -7.40
CA VAL A 30 -0.25 -7.74 -8.65
C VAL A 30 -1.68 -7.28 -8.46
N TYR A 31 -1.89 -6.02 -8.78
CA TYR A 31 -3.16 -5.33 -8.67
C TYR A 31 -3.64 -4.89 -10.02
N TYR A 32 -4.94 -5.05 -10.24
CA TYR A 32 -5.65 -4.42 -11.34
C TYR A 32 -6.21 -3.08 -10.86
N TRP A 33 -5.90 -1.99 -11.56
CA TRP A 33 -6.47 -0.67 -11.29
C TRP A 33 -7.70 -0.45 -12.15
N THR A 34 -8.87 -0.36 -11.51
CA THR A 34 -10.16 -0.39 -12.23
C THR A 34 -10.48 0.90 -12.97
N GLY A 35 -9.95 2.04 -12.52
CA GLY A 35 -10.16 3.35 -13.16
C GLY A 35 -9.48 3.53 -14.52
N SER A 36 -8.42 2.78 -14.81
CA SER A 36 -7.60 2.94 -16.03
C SER A 36 -7.25 1.63 -16.73
N ASN A 37 -7.83 0.51 -16.29
CA ASN A 37 -7.71 -0.82 -16.91
C ASN A 37 -6.25 -1.27 -17.17
N TRP A 38 -5.37 -1.03 -16.19
CA TRP A 38 -3.96 -1.41 -16.24
C TRP A 38 -3.57 -2.12 -14.94
N ASP A 39 -2.55 -2.96 -15.06
CA ASP A 39 -1.96 -3.66 -13.94
C ASP A 39 -0.82 -2.87 -13.33
N PHE A 40 -0.59 -3.09 -12.04
CA PHE A 40 0.64 -2.69 -11.38
C PHE A 40 1.12 -3.77 -10.44
N TYR A 41 2.43 -3.94 -10.41
CA TYR A 41 3.15 -4.88 -9.58
C TYR A 41 3.69 -4.15 -8.34
N VAL A 42 3.65 -4.80 -7.17
CA VAL A 42 4.11 -4.25 -5.90
C VAL A 42 5.01 -5.26 -5.18
N ILE A 43 6.14 -4.77 -4.68
CA ILE A 43 6.99 -5.47 -3.72
C ILE A 43 6.99 -4.69 -2.41
N ASN A 44 6.77 -5.40 -1.32
CA ASN A 44 7.00 -4.89 0.02
C ASN A 44 8.20 -5.62 0.63
N ASP A 45 9.23 -4.87 1.03
CA ASP A 45 10.33 -5.32 1.87
C ASP A 45 10.40 -4.42 3.10
N TYR A 46 9.52 -4.65 4.07
CA TYR A 46 9.44 -3.87 5.29
C TYR A 46 10.65 -4.08 6.21
N ASP A 47 11.35 -5.22 6.08
CA ASP A 47 12.59 -5.47 6.81
C ASP A 47 13.68 -4.47 6.37
N GLN A 48 13.74 -4.14 5.08
CA GLN A 48 14.59 -3.05 4.56
C GLN A 48 13.92 -1.67 4.62
N GLY A 49 12.60 -1.62 4.72
CA GLY A 49 11.82 -0.39 4.70
C GLY A 49 11.54 0.11 3.28
N LEU A 50 11.48 -0.79 2.30
CA LEU A 50 11.29 -0.47 0.89
C LEU A 50 9.93 -0.96 0.41
N VAL A 51 9.23 -0.12 -0.34
CA VAL A 51 8.02 -0.50 -1.08
C VAL A 51 8.20 -0.05 -2.53
N LEU A 52 8.27 -1.01 -3.45
CA LEU A 52 8.39 -0.76 -4.88
C LEU A 52 7.02 -0.98 -5.52
N LYS A 53 6.58 -0.01 -6.32
CA LYS A 53 5.43 -0.13 -7.23
C LYS A 53 5.95 0.01 -8.65
N VAL A 54 5.59 -0.91 -9.54
CA VAL A 54 5.95 -0.89 -10.95
C VAL A 54 4.67 -0.88 -11.77
N SER A 55 4.59 -0.01 -12.77
CA SER A 55 3.49 -0.02 -13.73
C SER A 55 3.62 -1.21 -14.67
N GLY A 56 2.54 -1.95 -14.88
CA GLY A 56 2.53 -3.25 -15.56
C GLY A 56 2.50 -4.43 -14.59
N ASP A 57 2.36 -5.64 -15.12
CA ASP A 57 2.30 -6.88 -14.36
C ASP A 57 3.68 -7.56 -14.17
N ASP A 58 4.76 -6.88 -14.56
CA ASP A 58 6.16 -7.34 -14.48
C ASP A 58 6.99 -6.44 -13.53
N PRO A 59 7.77 -7.00 -12.58
CA PRO A 59 8.72 -6.23 -11.76
C PRO A 59 9.76 -5.42 -12.54
N ASN A 60 10.00 -5.73 -13.81
CA ASN A 60 10.96 -5.02 -14.67
C ASN A 60 10.37 -3.85 -15.46
N GLY A 61 9.09 -3.54 -15.29
CA GLY A 61 8.38 -2.52 -16.06
C GLY A 61 9.06 -1.14 -16.11
N ASP A 62 8.82 -0.41 -17.20
CA ASP A 62 9.50 0.84 -17.55
C ASP A 62 9.25 1.99 -16.58
N ARG A 63 8.22 1.91 -15.72
CA ARG A 63 7.88 2.94 -14.74
C ARG A 63 7.78 2.36 -13.35
N TRP A 64 8.51 2.96 -12.40
CA TRP A 64 8.55 2.51 -11.03
C TRP A 64 8.61 3.66 -10.03
N VAL A 65 8.00 3.42 -8.87
CA VAL A 65 8.07 4.25 -7.67
C VAL A 65 8.65 3.41 -6.55
N LEU A 66 9.73 3.87 -5.92
CA LEU A 66 10.34 3.21 -4.77
C LEU A 66 10.20 4.12 -3.54
N ALA A 67 9.40 3.70 -2.58
CA ALA A 67 9.24 4.37 -1.29
C ALA A 67 10.18 3.77 -0.26
N ASN A 68 10.98 4.60 0.41
CA ASN A 68 11.73 4.22 1.61
C ASN A 68 10.98 4.73 2.84
N VAL A 69 10.22 3.84 3.49
CA VAL A 69 9.38 4.19 4.63
C VAL A 69 10.17 4.47 5.91
N LYS A 70 11.44 4.06 5.98
CA LYS A 70 12.32 4.37 7.11
C LYS A 70 12.88 5.79 7.04
N THR A 71 13.25 6.24 5.84
CA THR A 71 13.81 7.58 5.61
C THR A 71 12.78 8.62 5.23
N GLY A 72 11.57 8.19 4.87
CA GLY A 72 10.51 9.06 4.36
C GLY A 72 10.78 9.61 2.96
N VAL A 73 11.75 9.05 2.23
CA VAL A 73 12.05 9.47 0.86
C VAL A 73 11.32 8.57 -0.12
N VAL A 74 10.90 9.14 -1.23
CA VAL A 74 10.39 8.39 -2.35
C VAL A 74 11.06 8.79 -3.64
N TYR A 75 11.31 7.80 -4.47
CA TYR A 75 12.03 7.88 -5.72
C TYR A 75 11.10 7.47 -6.86
N LEU A 76 11.22 8.15 -7.99
CA LEU A 76 10.41 7.90 -9.17
C LEU A 76 11.30 7.99 -10.41
N ASN A 77 11.20 7.03 -11.32
CA ASN A 77 11.94 7.12 -12.57
C ASN A 77 11.25 8.00 -13.63
N THR A 78 12.08 8.61 -14.48
CA THR A 78 11.64 9.41 -15.63
C THR A 78 11.64 8.54 -16.90
N PRO A 79 10.79 8.85 -17.90
CA PRO A 79 10.79 8.08 -19.15
C PRO A 79 12.07 8.29 -19.97
N GLU A 80 12.78 9.41 -19.78
CA GLU A 80 14.03 9.71 -20.51
C GLU A 80 15.26 8.99 -19.94
N GLY A 81 15.11 8.22 -18.86
CA GLY A 81 16.23 7.61 -18.14
C GLY A 81 16.79 8.56 -17.09
N GLY A 82 16.52 8.24 -15.83
CA GLY A 82 16.84 9.07 -14.66
C GLY A 82 15.78 8.89 -13.58
N CYS A 83 15.90 9.63 -12.49
CA CYS A 83 14.89 9.64 -11.45
C CYS A 83 14.82 10.96 -10.67
N HIS A 84 13.67 11.18 -10.05
CA HIS A 84 13.45 12.24 -9.08
C HIS A 84 13.29 11.65 -7.69
N TYR A 85 13.59 12.44 -6.67
CA TYR A 85 13.22 12.12 -5.30
C TYR A 85 12.65 13.33 -4.56
N GLN A 86 11.80 13.06 -3.58
CA GLN A 86 11.38 14.04 -2.57
C GLN A 86 11.04 13.34 -1.25
N GLN A 87 10.91 14.13 -0.18
CA GLN A 87 10.37 13.67 1.09
C GLN A 87 8.84 13.50 0.99
N PHE A 88 8.32 12.43 1.59
CA PHE A 88 6.89 12.27 1.77
C PHE A 88 6.32 13.42 2.60
N LEU A 89 5.12 13.85 2.23
CA LEU A 89 4.26 14.52 3.19
C LEU A 89 3.89 13.52 4.30
N PRO A 90 3.88 13.92 5.58
CA PRO A 90 3.56 13.02 6.70
C PRO A 90 2.25 12.23 6.53
N GLU A 91 1.25 12.82 5.87
CA GLU A 91 -0.04 12.19 5.59
C GLU A 91 0.03 11.12 4.47
N HIS A 92 1.04 11.15 3.61
CA HIS A 92 1.17 10.22 2.47
C HIS A 92 1.97 8.97 2.83
N ILE A 93 2.96 9.09 3.72
CA ILE A 93 3.83 7.96 4.10
C ILE A 93 3.05 6.87 4.83
N GLU A 94 2.00 7.23 5.57
CA GLU A 94 1.18 6.29 6.34
C GLU A 94 0.56 5.18 5.47
N LEU A 95 0.28 5.48 4.20
CA LEU A 95 -0.27 4.54 3.23
C LEU A 95 0.68 3.38 2.90
N PHE A 96 1.99 3.63 3.03
CA PHE A 96 3.06 2.70 2.70
C PHE A 96 3.53 1.89 3.90
N TYR A 97 3.10 2.21 5.13
CA TYR A 97 3.49 1.43 6.30
C TYR A 97 2.95 -0.01 6.25
N GLN A 98 3.70 -0.89 6.91
CA GLN A 98 3.37 -2.32 7.00
C GLN A 98 2.01 -2.55 7.65
N CYS A 99 1.72 -1.80 8.70
CA CYS A 99 0.53 -1.95 9.50
C CYS A 99 -0.44 -0.80 9.24
N LEU A 100 -1.73 -1.09 9.36
CA LEU A 100 -2.73 -0.04 9.43
C LEU A 100 -2.42 0.90 10.62
N PRO A 101 -2.69 2.21 10.50
CA PRO A 101 -2.50 3.18 11.56
C PRO A 101 -3.44 2.88 12.74
N GLU A 102 -3.09 3.38 13.91
CA GLU A 102 -3.82 3.09 15.17
C GLU A 102 -5.26 3.61 15.17
N ASN A 103 -5.56 4.60 14.33
CA ASN A 103 -6.88 5.18 14.16
C ASN A 103 -7.70 4.50 13.04
N ALA A 104 -7.25 3.37 12.50
CA ALA A 104 -8.01 2.61 11.52
C ALA A 104 -9.28 2.00 12.14
N GLU A 105 -10.43 2.26 11.54
CA GLU A 105 -11.74 1.80 12.02
C GLU A 105 -12.26 0.64 11.16
N LEU A 106 -12.54 -0.52 11.78
CA LEU A 106 -13.21 -1.63 11.10
C LEU A 106 -14.67 -1.27 10.82
N VAL A 107 -15.03 -1.07 9.55
CA VAL A 107 -16.38 -0.67 9.14
C VAL A 107 -17.25 -1.86 8.68
N ARG A 108 -16.63 -2.92 8.18
CA ARG A 108 -17.32 -4.14 7.75
C ARG A 108 -16.38 -5.33 7.85
N SER A 109 -16.90 -6.48 8.26
CA SER A 109 -16.13 -7.73 8.32
C SER A 109 -16.84 -8.85 7.54
N GLY A 110 -16.08 -9.85 7.09
CA GLY A 110 -16.61 -10.99 6.35
C GLY A 110 -15.52 -11.73 5.58
N PHE A 111 -15.72 -11.95 4.28
CA PHE A 111 -14.68 -12.50 3.40
C PHE A 111 -13.47 -11.55 3.25
N LEU A 112 -13.72 -10.25 3.38
CA LEU A 112 -12.74 -9.18 3.46
C LEU A 112 -13.15 -8.24 4.60
N ASP A 113 -12.17 -7.85 5.40
CA ASP A 113 -12.35 -6.85 6.46
C ASP A 113 -12.02 -5.46 5.90
N PHE A 114 -12.99 -4.55 5.99
CA PHE A 114 -12.86 -3.20 5.48
C PHE A 114 -12.52 -2.24 6.61
N TYR A 115 -11.40 -1.54 6.46
CA TYR A 115 -10.90 -0.55 7.41
C TYR A 115 -10.95 0.83 6.79
N TYR A 116 -11.66 1.74 7.45
CA TYR A 116 -11.65 3.16 7.17
C TYR A 116 -10.50 3.82 7.92
N MET A 117 -9.67 4.58 7.23
CA MET A 117 -8.50 5.25 7.80
C MET A 117 -8.64 6.75 7.56
N PRO A 118 -9.12 7.50 8.56
CA PRO A 118 -9.08 8.95 8.49
C PRO A 118 -7.63 9.40 8.63
N THR A 119 -7.11 10.18 7.69
CA THR A 119 -5.84 10.89 7.92
C THR A 119 -6.15 12.28 8.48
N ASN A 120 -5.19 12.93 9.14
CA ASN A 120 -5.33 14.32 9.62
C ASN A 120 -5.36 15.36 8.47
N GLY A 121 -5.69 14.97 7.22
CA GLY A 121 -5.60 15.77 6.01
C GLY A 121 -6.58 15.37 4.88
N ALA A 122 -6.18 15.64 3.63
CA ALA A 122 -7.01 15.63 2.41
C ALA A 122 -7.25 14.25 1.76
N ILE A 123 -6.77 13.17 2.38
CA ILE A 123 -6.89 11.81 1.84
C ILE A 123 -7.53 10.90 2.89
N THR A 124 -8.70 10.39 2.54
CA THR A 124 -9.37 9.34 3.29
C THR A 124 -9.18 8.02 2.56
N PHE A 125 -8.91 6.95 3.30
CA PHE A 125 -8.63 5.64 2.71
C PHE A 125 -9.56 4.55 3.22
N LEU A 126 -9.99 3.69 2.31
CA LEU A 126 -10.69 2.45 2.64
C LEU A 126 -9.85 1.26 2.17
N ALA A 127 -9.35 0.47 3.12
CA ALA A 127 -8.59 -0.75 2.88
C ALA A 127 -9.51 -1.97 2.99
N GLY A 128 -9.51 -2.87 2.01
CA GLY A 128 -10.03 -4.21 2.21
C GLY A 128 -8.88 -5.16 2.50
N MET A 129 -8.78 -5.62 3.74
CA MET A 129 -7.74 -6.52 4.21
C MET A 129 -8.27 -7.95 4.26
N LYS A 130 -7.45 -8.90 3.84
CA LYS A 130 -7.74 -10.32 3.92
C LYS A 130 -6.70 -11.01 4.79
N ALA A 131 -7.11 -11.73 5.82
CA ALA A 131 -6.18 -12.55 6.59
C ALA A 131 -5.54 -13.61 5.68
N LEU A 132 -4.22 -13.80 5.82
CA LEU A 132 -3.49 -14.85 5.14
C LEU A 132 -3.60 -16.15 5.95
N PRO A 133 -3.96 -17.29 5.33
CA PRO A 133 -4.03 -18.57 6.03
C PRO A 133 -2.70 -18.90 6.72
N ASP A 134 -2.78 -19.46 7.92
CA ASP A 134 -1.65 -19.98 8.69
C ASP A 134 -0.57 -18.94 9.07
N THR A 135 -0.91 -17.65 9.05
CA THR A 135 -0.03 -16.56 9.50
C THR A 135 -0.81 -15.51 10.29
N ASP A 136 -0.09 -14.66 11.02
CA ASP A 136 -0.68 -13.48 11.71
C ASP A 136 -0.79 -12.25 10.78
N TYR A 137 -0.57 -12.42 9.47
CA TYR A 137 -0.52 -11.33 8.50
C TYR A 137 -1.79 -11.20 7.67
N TYR A 138 -1.94 -10.01 7.09
CA TYR A 138 -3.01 -9.66 6.17
C TYR A 138 -2.43 -9.28 4.81
N VAL A 139 -3.23 -9.39 3.77
CA VAL A 139 -2.95 -8.81 2.47
C VAL A 139 -3.97 -7.72 2.17
N ARG A 140 -3.50 -6.60 1.63
CA ARG A 140 -4.37 -5.53 1.12
C ARG A 140 -4.98 -6.00 -0.19
N HIS A 141 -6.20 -6.52 -0.15
CA HIS A 141 -6.90 -7.03 -1.32
C HIS A 141 -7.58 -5.92 -2.12
N PHE A 142 -7.97 -4.85 -1.43
CA PHE A 142 -8.69 -3.72 -2.00
C PHE A 142 -8.16 -2.42 -1.42
N SER A 143 -8.10 -1.38 -2.25
CA SER A 143 -7.76 -0.04 -1.82
C SER A 143 -8.65 0.95 -2.53
N ARG A 144 -9.21 1.90 -1.79
CA ARG A 144 -9.93 3.05 -2.33
C ARG A 144 -9.41 4.32 -1.70
N TYR A 145 -9.11 5.31 -2.55
CA TYR A 145 -8.79 6.66 -2.12
C TYR A 145 -10.01 7.57 -2.28
N GLN A 146 -10.27 8.39 -1.28
CA GLN A 146 -11.20 9.50 -1.38
C GLN A 146 -10.39 10.77 -1.11
N SER A 147 -10.36 11.65 -2.09
CA SER A 147 -9.76 12.97 -1.99
C SER A 147 -10.67 13.94 -2.71
N ASP A 148 -10.75 15.19 -2.23
CA ASP A 148 -11.51 16.26 -2.90
C ASP A 148 -10.98 16.57 -4.33
N ILE A 149 -9.82 15.99 -4.68
CA ILE A 149 -9.09 16.21 -5.94
C ILE A 149 -9.38 15.10 -6.97
N VAL A 150 -9.82 13.90 -6.55
CA VAL A 150 -9.98 12.74 -7.45
C VAL A 150 -11.39 12.15 -7.32
N GLU A 151 -12.07 11.96 -8.46
CA GLU A 151 -13.42 11.40 -8.49
C GLU A 151 -13.44 9.99 -7.88
N GLU A 152 -14.41 9.74 -7.01
CA GLU A 152 -14.59 8.51 -6.24
C GLU A 152 -14.65 7.22 -7.07
N SER A 153 -14.96 7.32 -8.36
CA SER A 153 -15.06 6.21 -9.30
C SER A 153 -13.71 5.73 -9.84
N LEU A 154 -12.63 6.53 -9.68
CA LEU A 154 -11.35 6.35 -10.36
C LEU A 154 -10.24 5.73 -9.50
N THR A 155 -10.52 5.40 -8.24
CA THR A 155 -9.49 5.19 -7.21
C THR A 155 -9.48 3.81 -6.59
N TYR A 156 -9.97 2.78 -7.29
CA TYR A 156 -9.99 1.41 -6.77
C TYR A 156 -8.93 0.53 -7.41
N SER A 157 -8.22 -0.23 -6.57
CA SER A 157 -7.37 -1.33 -7.01
C SER A 157 -7.78 -2.64 -6.36
N VAL A 158 -7.69 -3.73 -7.12
CA VAL A 158 -8.04 -5.08 -6.66
C VAL A 158 -6.85 -6.01 -6.88
N LEU A 159 -6.43 -6.68 -5.82
CA LEU A 159 -5.42 -7.73 -5.86
C LEU A 159 -5.95 -8.97 -6.57
N TYR A 160 -5.15 -9.57 -7.45
CA TYR A 160 -5.47 -10.87 -8.05
C TYR A 160 -4.31 -11.87 -8.06
N LYS A 161 -3.07 -11.44 -7.77
CA LYS A 161 -1.92 -12.33 -7.57
C LYS A 161 -1.14 -11.87 -6.34
N PHE A 162 -0.73 -12.82 -5.50
CA PHE A 162 0.02 -12.55 -4.27
C PHE A 162 0.94 -13.71 -3.92
N SER A 163 2.12 -13.40 -3.38
CA SER A 163 3.04 -14.36 -2.80
C SER A 163 3.75 -13.79 -1.59
N LEU A 164 4.04 -14.66 -0.61
CA LEU A 164 4.92 -14.36 0.51
C LEU A 164 6.38 -14.44 0.08
N GLY A 165 7.22 -13.57 0.65
CA GLY A 165 8.62 -13.43 0.27
C GLY A 165 8.81 -12.61 -1.01
N ILE A 166 10.07 -12.49 -1.42
CA ILE A 166 10.50 -11.80 -2.64
C ILE A 166 11.28 -12.80 -3.48
N SER A 167 10.82 -13.04 -4.70
CA SER A 167 11.37 -14.03 -5.62
C SER A 167 12.71 -13.60 -6.21
N ASP A 168 12.84 -12.31 -6.53
CA ASP A 168 14.09 -11.69 -6.98
C ASP A 168 14.28 -10.35 -6.24
N PRO A 169 15.13 -10.29 -5.20
CA PRO A 169 15.36 -9.06 -4.46
C PRO A 169 16.15 -8.01 -5.25
N THR A 170 16.85 -8.39 -6.34
CA THR A 170 17.71 -7.46 -7.10
C THR A 170 16.90 -6.37 -7.81
N VAL A 171 15.59 -6.58 -8.01
CA VAL A 171 14.68 -5.58 -8.57
C VAL A 171 14.55 -4.32 -7.70
N LEU A 172 14.89 -4.42 -6.41
CA LEU A 172 14.94 -3.30 -5.45
C LEU A 172 16.27 -2.53 -5.52
N ASP A 173 17.31 -3.08 -6.15
CA ASP A 173 18.64 -2.45 -6.30
C ASP A 173 18.64 -1.38 -7.40
N LYS A 174 17.72 -0.41 -7.30
CA LYS A 174 17.66 0.74 -8.20
C LYS A 174 18.89 1.63 -7.96
N ASP A 175 19.53 2.10 -9.04
CA ASP A 175 20.57 3.11 -8.91
C ASP A 175 19.95 4.45 -8.52
N LEU A 176 19.93 4.73 -7.21
CA LEU A 176 19.37 5.97 -6.68
C LEU A 176 20.36 7.14 -6.73
N SER A 177 21.63 6.89 -7.10
CA SER A 177 22.66 7.93 -7.16
C SER A 177 22.44 8.91 -8.31
N VAL A 178 21.68 8.50 -9.32
CA VAL A 178 21.27 9.34 -10.46
C VAL A 178 20.02 10.16 -10.17
N CYS A 179 19.38 9.98 -9.00
CA CYS A 179 18.17 10.70 -8.67
C CYS A 179 18.47 12.13 -8.23
N VAL A 180 17.71 13.09 -8.76
CA VAL A 180 17.81 14.50 -8.38
C VAL A 180 16.55 14.93 -7.63
N GLU A 181 16.70 15.86 -6.69
CA GLU A 181 15.55 16.45 -6.02
C GLU A 181 14.64 17.14 -7.04
N GLY A 182 13.35 16.85 -7.00
CA GLY A 182 12.39 17.41 -7.94
C GLY A 182 10.97 17.06 -7.57
N PRO A 183 9.98 17.75 -8.16
CA PRO A 183 8.60 17.38 -7.94
C PRO A 183 8.41 15.93 -8.40
N LEU A 184 7.86 15.09 -7.55
CA LEU A 184 7.33 13.83 -8.06
C LEU A 184 6.18 14.16 -8.98
N ASP A 185 6.18 13.55 -10.15
CA ASP A 185 5.07 13.67 -11.06
C ASP A 185 3.79 13.19 -10.33
N GLU A 186 2.88 14.12 -10.08
CA GLU A 186 1.59 13.87 -9.41
C GLU A 186 0.84 12.71 -10.10
N ASN A 187 1.11 12.51 -11.40
CA ASN A 187 0.56 11.46 -12.25
C ASN A 187 0.81 10.03 -11.72
N LEU A 188 1.90 9.79 -10.96
CA LEU A 188 2.23 8.45 -10.43
C LEU A 188 1.68 8.19 -9.02
N TYR A 189 1.34 9.25 -8.31
CA TYR A 189 0.60 9.18 -7.06
C TYR A 189 -0.90 9.06 -7.31
N TYR A 190 -1.42 9.84 -8.26
CA TYR A 190 -2.83 9.94 -8.54
C TYR A 190 -3.04 10.36 -10.00
N VAL A 191 -3.63 9.45 -10.79
CA VAL A 191 -4.53 9.74 -11.93
C VAL A 191 -4.27 11.06 -12.66
N LYS A 192 -3.49 11.03 -13.76
CA LYS A 192 -3.59 12.08 -14.79
C LYS A 192 -3.54 11.60 -16.23
N ASP A 193 -3.90 10.34 -16.48
CA ASP A 193 -4.04 9.85 -17.86
C ASP A 193 -5.35 10.28 -18.55
N TYR A 194 -6.17 11.16 -17.95
CA TYR A 194 -7.45 11.58 -18.57
C TYR A 194 -7.45 12.93 -19.28
N VAL A 195 -6.37 13.72 -19.26
CA VAL A 195 -6.29 14.95 -20.07
C VAL A 195 -5.60 14.73 -21.43
N ALA A 196 -4.86 13.63 -21.60
CA ALA A 196 -4.17 13.33 -22.85
C ALA A 196 -5.04 12.62 -23.92
N ASN A 197 -6.19 12.03 -23.55
CA ASN A 197 -7.05 11.27 -24.46
C ASN A 197 -8.40 11.94 -24.78
N LYS A 198 -8.49 13.26 -24.66
CA LYS A 198 -9.59 14.06 -25.21
C LYS A 198 -9.10 15.17 -26.15
N GLN A 199 -8.23 14.81 -27.09
CA GLN A 199 -8.14 15.52 -28.37
C GLN A 199 -8.93 14.75 -29.43
#